data_AF-A0A9E3FZ43-F1
#
_entry.id   AF-A0A9E3FZ43-F1
#
_cell.length_a   1.000
_cell.length_b   1.000
_cell.length_c   1.000
_cell.angle_alpha   90.00
_cell.angle_beta   90.00
_cell.angle_gamma   90.00
#
_symmetry.space_group_name_H-M   'P 1'
#
loop_
_entity.id
_entity.type
_entity.pdbx_description
1 polymer ?
#
loop_
_entity_poly.entity_id
_entity_poly.type
_entity_poly.pdbx_seq_one_letter_code
_entity_poly.pdbx_strand_id
1 'polypeptide(L)' 'MDPSTPFIRRPVATTLLTFGLAAAGVVAFFKLPVSPLPQVDFPTISVQATLPGASPQDVATTVASPLERHL' A
#
# COMPACT_ATOMS: atom_id res chain seq x y z
N MET A 1 -12.30 -36.55 -14.51
CA MET A 1 -13.00 -35.40 -15.13
C MET A 1 -11.94 -34.55 -15.79
N ASP A 2 -11.93 -34.50 -17.12
CA ASP A 2 -10.90 -33.76 -17.85
C ASP A 2 -11.36 -32.31 -18.05
N PRO A 3 -10.65 -31.32 -17.48
CA PRO A 3 -11.07 -29.93 -17.54
C PRO A 3 -11.02 -29.33 -18.96
N SER A 4 -10.27 -29.95 -19.88
CA SER A 4 -10.08 -29.48 -21.27
C SER A 4 -11.23 -29.84 -22.22
N THR A 5 -11.97 -30.92 -21.96
CA THR A 5 -13.05 -31.41 -22.81
C THR A 5 -14.13 -30.36 -23.17
N PRO A 6 -14.65 -29.53 -22.24
CA PRO A 6 -15.65 -28.53 -22.60
C PRO A 6 -15.11 -27.42 -23.53
N PHE A 7 -13.84 -27.03 -23.38
CA PHE A 7 -13.21 -26.01 -24.22
C PHE A 7 -12.98 -26.52 -25.65
N ILE A 8 -12.52 -27.77 -25.80
CA ILE A 8 -12.30 -28.38 -27.11
C ILE A 8 -13.62 -28.60 -27.86
N ARG A 9 -14.69 -28.99 -27.16
CA ARG A 9 -16.01 -29.23 -27.75
C ARG A 9 -16.76 -27.95 -28.15
N ARG A 10 -16.37 -26.79 -27.63
CA ARG A 10 -17.01 -25.49 -27.93
C ARG A 10 -15.98 -24.45 -28.38
N PRO A 11 -15.32 -24.66 -29.52
CA PRO A 11 -14.20 -23.81 -29.96
C PRO A 11 -14.60 -22.34 -30.13
N VAL A 12 -15.82 -22.06 -30.62
CA VAL A 12 -16.32 -20.69 -30.77
C VAL A 12 -16.53 -19.99 -29.43
N ALA A 13 -17.04 -20.70 -28.41
CA ALA A 13 -17.22 -20.11 -27.09
C ALA A 13 -15.85 -19.84 -26.43
N THR A 14 -14.89 -20.75 -26.62
CA THR A 14 -13.53 -20.59 -26.10
C THR A 14 -12.80 -19.43 -26.77
N THR A 15 -12.87 -19.28 -28.09
CA THR A 15 -12.22 -18.14 -28.77
C THR A 15 -12.85 -16.81 -28.36
N LEU A 16 -14.17 -16.73 -28.24
CA LEU A 16 -14.86 -15.53 -27.74
C LEU A 16 -14.46 -15.21 -26.29
N LEU A 17 -14.38 -16.21 -25.42
CA LEU A 17 -13.92 -16.04 -24.04
C LEU A 17 -12.49 -15.49 -24.00
N THR A 18 -11.57 -16.08 -24.78
CA THR A 18 -10.17 -15.63 -24.85
C THR A 18 -10.07 -14.20 -25.36
N PHE A 19 -10.82 -13.85 -26.42
CA PHE A 19 -10.85 -12.47 -26.92
C PHE A 19 -11.43 -11.50 -25.90
N GLY A 20 -12.51 -11.87 -25.21
CA GLY A 20 -13.10 -11.05 -24.16
C GLY A 20 -12.12 -10.78 -23.02
N LEU A 21 -11.40 -11.82 -22.57
CA LEU A 21 -10.39 -11.70 -21.51
C LEU A 21 -9.21 -10.82 -21.95
N ALA A 22 -8.73 -11.01 -23.18
CA ALA A 22 -7.66 -10.20 -23.75
C ALA A 22 -8.07 -8.72 -23.85
N ALA A 23 -9.26 -8.43 -24.39
CA ALA A 23 -9.78 -7.08 -24.50
C ALA A 23 -9.96 -6.40 -23.13
N ALA A 24 -10.51 -7.13 -22.15
CA ALA A 24 -10.62 -6.65 -20.78
C ALA A 24 -9.25 -6.33 -20.17
N GLY A 25 -8.25 -7.19 -20.40
CA GLY A 25 -6.87 -6.97 -19.98
C GLY A 25 -6.25 -5.72 -20.59
N VAL A 26 -6.45 -5.50 -21.90
CA VAL A 26 -5.97 -4.29 -22.59
C VAL A 26 -6.59 -3.03 -21.99
N VAL A 27 -7.92 -3.03 -21.77
CA VAL A 27 -8.60 -1.89 -21.14
C VAL A 27 -8.11 -1.66 -19.71
N ALA A 28 -7.94 -2.72 -18.93
CA ALA A 28 -7.45 -2.63 -17.56
C ALA A 28 -6.00 -2.10 -17.50
N PHE A 29 -5.14 -2.51 -18.43
CA PHE A 29 -3.76 -2.07 -18.52
C PHE A 29 -3.66 -0.55 -18.66
N PHE A 30 -4.48 0.05 -19.53
CA PHE A 30 -4.52 1.52 -19.69
C PHE A 30 -5.12 2.26 -18.48
N LYS A 31 -5.83 1.56 -17.60
CA LYS A 31 -6.43 2.14 -16.39
C LYS A 31 -5.59 1.96 -15.13
N LEU A 32 -4.46 1.24 -15.20
CA LEU A 32 -3.60 1.08 -14.04
C LEU A 32 -2.97 2.44 -13.67
N PRO A 33 -3.19 2.92 -12.43
CA PRO A 33 -2.59 4.16 -11.97
C PRO A 33 -1.09 3.95 -11.79
N VAL A 34 -0.29 4.85 -12.37
CA VAL A 34 1.16 4.90 -12.15
C VAL A 34 1.45 5.88 -11.03
N SER A 35 1.81 5.37 -9.85
CA SER A 35 2.26 6.20 -8.72
C SER A 35 3.79 6.30 -8.77
N PRO A 36 4.38 7.50 -8.91
CA PRO A 36 5.82 7.67 -9.12
C PRO A 36 6.67 7.20 -7.94
N LEU A 37 6.14 7.26 -6.72
CA LEU A 37 6.71 6.66 -5.52
C LEU A 37 5.53 6.10 -4.70
N PRO A 38 5.69 4.95 -3.99
CA PRO A 38 4.73 4.60 -2.94
C PRO A 38 4.65 5.77 -1.97
N GLN A 39 3.43 6.14 -1.53
CA GLN A 39 3.27 7.09 -0.43
C GLN A 39 3.85 6.44 0.81
N VAL A 40 5.14 6.70 1.05
CA VAL A 40 5.77 6.37 2.30
C VAL A 40 5.28 7.42 3.28
N ASP A 41 4.13 7.15 3.89
CA ASP A 41 3.75 7.83 5.11
C ASP A 41 4.85 7.48 6.10
N PHE A 42 5.82 8.39 6.28
CA PHE A 42 6.74 8.34 7.39
C PHE A 42 5.96 8.93 8.57
N PRO A 43 5.39 8.11 9.49
CA PRO A 43 4.67 8.63 10.63
C PRO A 43 5.66 9.39 11.51
N THR A 44 5.76 10.70 11.31
CA THR A 44 6.61 11.56 12.11
C THR A 44 5.84 11.85 13.40
N ILE A 45 6.19 11.14 14.47
CA ILE A 45 5.65 11.42 15.80
C ILE A 45 6.35 12.70 16.30
N SER A 46 5.71 13.86 16.13
CA SER A 46 6.18 15.12 16.70
C SER A 46 5.68 15.23 18.14
N VAL A 47 6.56 15.01 19.11
CA VAL A 47 6.25 15.25 20.52
C VAL A 47 6.71 16.65 20.91
N GLN A 48 5.75 17.52 21.21
CA GLN A 48 6.01 18.85 21.76
C GLN A 48 5.71 18.82 23.26
N ALA A 49 6.75 18.99 24.09
CA ALA A 49 6.60 19.15 25.52
C ALA A 49 7.03 20.56 25.90
N THR A 50 6.09 21.36 26.40
CA THR A 50 6.35 22.70 26.90
C THR A 50 6.26 22.68 28.42
N LEU A 51 7.37 22.98 29.11
CA LEU A 51 7.41 23.10 30.57
C LEU A 51 7.65 24.58 30.93
N PRO A 52 6.62 25.33 31.36
CA PRO A 52 6.78 26.72 31.75
C PRO A 52 7.62 26.81 33.03
N GLY A 53 8.77 27.50 32.95
CA GLY A 53 9.61 27.78 34.12
C GLY A 53 10.73 26.79 34.44
N ALA A 54 11.07 25.85 33.53
CA ALA A 54 12.21 24.94 33.70
C ALA A 54 13.45 25.43 32.92
N SER A 55 14.64 25.23 33.49
CA SER A 55 15.89 25.52 32.78
C SER A 55 16.08 24.53 31.60
N PRO A 56 16.76 24.90 30.51
CA PRO A 56 16.97 24.02 29.36
C PRO A 56 17.62 22.68 29.71
N GLN A 57 18.41 22.63 30.79
CA GLN A 57 19.01 21.40 31.32
C GLN A 57 17.98 20.45 31.97
N ASP A 58 16.92 20.97 32.58
CA ASP A 58 15.90 20.16 33.27
C ASP A 58 14.93 19.49 32.29
N VAL A 59 14.54 20.20 31.22
CA VAL A 59 13.63 19.68 30.17
C VAL A 59 14.25 18.47 29.44
N ALA A 60 15.56 18.50 29.22
CA ALA A 60 16.30 17.39 28.61
C ALA A 60 16.30 16.13 29.51
N THR A 61 16.46 16.30 30.82
CA THR A 61 16.67 15.17 31.73
C THR A 61 15.36 14.48 32.12
N THR A 62 14.27 15.25 32.29
CA THR A 62 12.98 14.73 32.79
C THR A 62 12.01 14.29 31.68
N VAL A 63 12.12 14.84 30.47
CA VAL A 63 11.17 14.53 29.37
C VAL A 63 11.77 13.66 28.28
N ALA A 64 13.06 13.78 27.94
CA ALA A 64 13.66 12.95 26.89
C ALA A 64 13.96 11.52 27.35
N SER A 65 14.54 11.35 28.56
CA SER A 65 14.93 10.03 29.09
C SER A 65 13.78 9.01 29.28
N PRO A 66 12.55 9.39 29.69
CA PRO A 66 11.43 8.45 29.73
C PRO A 66 10.79 8.19 28.37
N LEU A 67 10.93 9.10 27.41
CA LEU A 67 10.32 8.98 26.08
C LEU A 67 11.03 7.95 25.21
N GLU A 68 12.36 7.88 25.27
CA GLU A 68 13.16 6.83 24.63
C GLU A 68 12.97 5.44 25.26
N ARG A 69 12.48 5.36 26.50
CA ARG A 69 12.26 4.08 27.19
C ARG A 69 10.89 3.46 26.87
N HIS A 70 9.98 4.21 26.26
CA HIS A 70 8.63 3.75 25.90
C HIS A 70 8.40 3.66 24.38
N LEU A 71 9.45 3.85 23.58
CA LEU A 71 9.47 3.69 22.12
C LEU A 71 10.24 2.41 21.77
#